data_AF-A0A1C4IXD6-F1
#
_entry.id   AF-A0A1C4IXD6-F1
#
_cell.length_a   1.000
_cell.length_b   1.000
_cell.length_c   1.000
_cell.angle_alpha   90.00
_cell.angle_beta   90.00
_cell.angle_gamma   90.00
#
_symmetry.space_group_name_H-M   'P 1'
#
loop_
_entity.id
_entity.type
_entity.pdbx_description
1 polymer ?
#
loop_
_entity_poly.entity_id
_entity_poly.type
_entity_poly.pdbx_seq_one_letter_code
_entity_poly.pdbx_strand_id
1 'polypeptide(L)'
;MGQRAFGVRSRGRTRALHRCPHGVARPPHNPRPPSRAPSTPLDHPCPGNPPRDGSLAVPTHPHPVRHAPPTPSPSGPRTPTPTTPRVSSPLPLPLCTLMRNGAPVPRARSERGFMSVFRPRAPRTALLLAGCLLGLGAGAGPAAAVSVPGPVGGDRLLVEVKEDGGSVTRYELRCHPAGGDHPDAEAACARLDEVTVWGRDTFAPVAPDAICTMQYGGPRTAHVSGEWAGRPVDTTFTRANGCEIARWDRLVPLLPAQGGAGTGAA
;
A
#
# COMPACT_ATOMS: atom_id res chain seq x y z
N MET A 1 74.67 4.39 31.72
CA MET A 1 74.91 4.13 30.28
C MET A 1 73.56 3.89 29.62
N GLY A 2 73.06 4.59 28.60
CA GLY A 2 73.50 5.75 27.84
C GLY A 2 72.30 6.27 27.03
N GLN A 3 72.07 7.57 27.07
CA GLN A 3 71.11 8.29 26.24
C GLN A 3 71.69 8.46 24.82
N ARG A 4 70.88 8.34 23.77
CA ARG A 4 71.13 9.06 22.50
C ARG A 4 69.81 9.52 21.88
N ALA A 5 69.57 10.81 22.04
CA ALA A 5 68.71 11.61 21.19
C ALA A 5 69.36 11.78 19.81
N PHE A 6 68.56 11.75 18.74
CA PHE A 6 68.87 12.43 17.49
C PHE A 6 67.59 12.97 16.87
N GLY A 7 67.39 14.28 17.04
CA GLY A 7 66.49 15.04 16.20
C GLY A 7 67.16 15.31 14.85
N VAL A 8 66.38 15.23 13.77
CA VAL A 8 66.73 15.87 12.49
C VAL A 8 65.54 16.71 12.07
N ARG A 9 65.69 18.01 12.33
CA ARG A 9 65.07 19.10 11.58
C ARG A 9 65.91 19.28 10.31
N SER A 10 65.30 19.48 9.15
CA SER A 10 65.40 20.75 8.41
C SER A 10 65.10 20.64 6.90
N ARG A 11 64.59 21.77 6.37
CA ARG A 11 64.65 22.27 4.98
C ARG A 11 63.73 21.53 3.99
N GLY A 12 62.54 22.05 3.66
CA GLY A 12 62.32 23.38 3.11
C GLY A 12 62.69 23.40 1.63
N ARG A 13 61.81 22.88 0.77
CA ARG A 13 61.88 23.08 -0.68
C ARG A 13 60.58 23.74 -1.14
N THR A 14 60.59 25.06 -1.14
CA THR A 14 59.65 25.93 -1.85
C THR A 14 59.79 25.65 -3.34
N ARG A 15 58.89 24.84 -3.89
CA ARG A 15 58.69 24.79 -5.35
C ARG A 15 57.79 25.96 -5.71
N ALA A 16 58.39 26.95 -6.36
CA ALA A 16 57.71 28.08 -6.97
C ALA A 16 56.60 27.56 -7.89
N LEU A 17 55.36 27.93 -7.58
CA LEU A 17 54.20 27.71 -8.42
C LEU A 17 54.32 28.63 -9.64
N HIS A 18 54.59 28.06 -10.81
CA HIS A 18 54.42 28.77 -12.07
C HIS A 18 52.94 29.13 -12.24
N ARG A 19 52.69 30.43 -12.27
CA ARG A 19 51.39 31.08 -12.44
C ARG A 19 51.00 31.00 -13.92
N CYS A 20 50.03 30.16 -14.27
CA CYS A 20 49.37 30.22 -15.58
C CYS A 20 48.34 31.37 -15.58
N PRO A 21 48.27 32.19 -16.65
CA PRO A 21 47.30 33.28 -16.74
C PRO A 21 45.89 32.74 -17.05
N HIS A 22 44.94 33.24 -16.27
CA HIS A 22 43.48 33.30 -16.46
C HIS A 22 42.90 32.70 -17.75
N GLY A 23 42.53 31.41 -17.68
CA GLY A 23 41.55 30.79 -18.56
C GLY A 23 40.16 30.87 -17.92
N VAL A 24 39.22 31.46 -18.63
CA VAL A 24 37.81 31.59 -18.23
C VAL A 24 37.24 30.20 -17.91
N ALA A 25 36.77 29.99 -16.68
CA ALA A 25 36.20 28.73 -16.23
C ALA A 25 34.90 28.44 -17.00
N ARG A 26 34.94 27.45 -17.91
CA ARG A 26 33.74 26.82 -18.46
C ARG A 26 33.03 26.03 -17.34
N PRO A 27 31.69 26.09 -17.23
CA PRO A 27 30.96 25.26 -16.28
C PRO A 27 31.14 23.77 -16.59
N PRO A 28 31.11 22.88 -15.58
CA PRO A 28 31.29 21.45 -15.78
C PRO A 28 30.17 20.91 -16.68
N HIS A 29 30.57 20.40 -17.84
CA HIS A 29 29.68 19.67 -18.73
C HIS A 29 29.40 18.33 -18.06
N ASN A 30 28.15 18.08 -17.69
CA ASN A 30 27.73 16.77 -17.22
C ASN A 30 27.92 15.77 -18.37
N PRO A 31 28.78 14.74 -18.26
CA PRO A 31 28.91 13.76 -19.33
C PRO A 31 27.55 13.08 -19.53
N ARG A 32 27.05 13.12 -20.77
CA ARG A 32 25.88 12.36 -21.19
C ARG A 32 26.11 10.89 -20.79
N PRO A 33 25.16 10.21 -20.14
CA PRO A 33 25.24 8.75 -20.01
C PRO A 33 25.36 8.16 -21.42
N PRO A 34 26.14 7.06 -21.62
CA PRO A 34 26.22 6.43 -22.92
C PRO A 34 24.81 6.10 -23.40
N SER A 35 24.49 6.52 -24.63
CA SER A 35 23.23 6.15 -25.27
C SER A 35 23.12 4.65 -25.23
N ARG A 36 22.11 4.13 -24.53
CA ARG A 36 21.75 2.72 -24.53
C ARG A 36 21.68 2.28 -26.00
N ALA A 37 22.55 1.34 -26.38
CA ALA A 37 22.52 0.74 -27.70
C ALA A 37 21.08 0.25 -27.98
N PRO A 38 20.60 0.30 -29.24
CA PRO A 38 19.32 -0.30 -29.57
C PRO A 38 19.36 -1.76 -29.13
N SER A 39 18.42 -2.12 -28.26
CA SER A 39 18.21 -3.49 -27.83
C SER A 39 18.05 -4.34 -29.08
N THR A 40 19.05 -5.14 -29.42
CA THR A 40 18.86 -6.28 -30.31
C THR A 40 17.71 -7.11 -29.72
N PRO A 41 16.72 -7.55 -30.52
CA PRO A 41 15.73 -8.49 -30.03
C PRO A 41 16.50 -9.76 -29.66
N LEU A 42 16.63 -10.01 -28.36
CA LEU A 42 16.95 -11.35 -27.88
C LEU A 42 15.67 -12.15 -28.07
N ASP A 43 15.50 -12.71 -29.27
CA ASP A 43 14.74 -13.93 -29.48
C ASP A 43 15.41 -15.02 -28.63
N HIS A 44 15.08 -15.05 -27.34
CA HIS A 44 15.26 -16.23 -26.52
C HIS A 44 14.11 -17.17 -26.87
N PRO A 45 14.35 -18.28 -27.60
CA PRO A 45 13.34 -19.33 -27.65
C PRO A 45 13.08 -19.78 -26.21
N CYS A 46 11.79 -19.81 -25.83
CA CYS A 46 11.35 -20.47 -24.62
C CYS A 46 12.02 -21.85 -24.54
N PRO A 47 12.54 -22.29 -23.37
CA PRO A 47 13.01 -23.66 -23.24
C PRO A 47 11.83 -24.59 -23.52
N GLY A 48 11.84 -25.20 -24.71
CA GLY A 48 10.89 -26.23 -25.09
C GLY A 48 11.03 -27.40 -24.13
N ASN A 49 9.89 -28.00 -23.77
CA ASN A 49 9.90 -29.28 -23.08
C ASN A 49 10.75 -30.27 -23.89
N PRO A 50 11.62 -31.07 -23.23
CA PRO A 50 12.39 -32.08 -23.93
C PRO A 50 11.46 -33.10 -24.60
N PRO A 51 11.84 -33.65 -25.76
CA PRO A 51 11.10 -34.75 -26.37
C PRO A 51 11.10 -35.94 -25.39
N ARG A 52 9.92 -36.50 -25.14
CA ARG A 52 9.79 -37.78 -24.43
C ARG A 52 10.28 -38.89 -25.35
N ASP A 53 11.59 -39.11 -25.38
CA ASP A 53 12.13 -40.37 -25.85
C ASP A 53 11.75 -41.44 -24.84
N GLY A 54 10.89 -42.35 -25.28
CA GLY A 54 10.49 -43.51 -24.52
C GLY A 54 11.67 -44.45 -24.30
N SER A 55 11.73 -45.03 -23.11
CA SER A 55 11.93 -46.47 -22.88
C SER A 55 12.42 -46.68 -21.45
N LEU A 56 11.48 -46.82 -20.52
CA LEU A 56 11.69 -47.61 -19.32
C LEU A 56 10.49 -48.53 -19.17
N ALA A 57 10.81 -49.83 -19.18
CA ALA A 57 9.91 -50.95 -19.13
C ALA A 57 8.83 -50.79 -18.06
N VAL A 58 7.58 -50.90 -18.49
CA VAL A 58 6.45 -51.17 -17.60
C VAL A 58 6.47 -52.66 -17.30
N PRO A 59 6.65 -53.12 -16.04
CA PRO A 59 6.38 -54.50 -15.71
C PRO A 59 4.87 -54.74 -15.79
N THR A 60 4.44 -55.47 -16.81
CA THR A 60 3.11 -56.05 -16.92
C THR A 60 2.94 -57.08 -15.81
N HIS A 61 2.22 -56.72 -14.75
CA HIS A 61 1.59 -57.68 -13.84
C HIS A 61 0.08 -57.61 -14.07
N PRO A 62 -0.59 -58.71 -14.45
CA PRO A 62 -2.03 -58.76 -14.49
C PRO A 62 -2.55 -59.01 -13.06
N HIS A 63 -2.93 -57.95 -12.35
CA HIS A 63 -3.81 -58.10 -11.19
C HIS A 63 -5.26 -58.23 -11.68
N PRO A 64 -6.01 -59.27 -11.30
CA PRO A 64 -7.43 -59.32 -11.58
C PRO A 64 -8.16 -58.29 -10.70
N VAL A 65 -8.53 -57.16 -11.29
CA VAL A 65 -9.46 -56.22 -10.66
C VAL A 65 -10.84 -56.88 -10.66
N ARG A 66 -11.25 -57.44 -9.52
CA ARG A 66 -12.67 -57.75 -9.29
C ARG A 66 -13.43 -56.42 -9.26
N HIS A 67 -14.09 -56.10 -10.37
CA HIS A 67 -15.11 -55.06 -10.39
C HIS A 67 -16.27 -55.50 -9.50
N ALA A 68 -16.42 -54.85 -8.35
CA ALA A 68 -17.66 -54.93 -7.58
C ALA A 68 -18.79 -54.27 -8.41
N PRO A 69 -20.00 -54.86 -8.46
CA PRO A 69 -21.13 -54.22 -9.11
C PRO A 69 -21.49 -52.92 -8.38
N PRO A 70 -21.94 -51.87 -9.09
CA PRO A 70 -22.37 -50.63 -8.46
C PRO A 70 -23.55 -50.91 -7.53
N THR A 71 -23.42 -50.52 -6.26
CA THR A 71 -24.53 -50.53 -5.31
C THR A 71 -25.56 -49.49 -5.74
N PRO A 72 -26.87 -49.81 -5.75
CA PRO A 72 -27.91 -48.80 -5.95
C PRO A 72 -27.93 -47.88 -4.73
N SER A 73 -27.61 -46.60 -4.93
CA SER A 73 -27.76 -45.57 -3.90
C SER A 73 -29.26 -45.34 -3.64
N PRO A 74 -29.71 -45.28 -2.38
CA PRO A 74 -31.12 -45.13 -2.04
C PRO A 74 -31.63 -43.74 -2.44
N SER A 75 -32.71 -43.73 -3.21
CA SER A 75 -33.56 -42.56 -3.45
C SER A 75 -33.96 -41.93 -2.12
N GLY A 76 -33.33 -40.82 -1.75
CA GLY A 76 -33.74 -40.01 -0.61
C GLY A 76 -35.17 -39.46 -0.79
N PRO A 77 -35.89 -39.17 0.31
CA PRO A 77 -37.22 -38.58 0.23
C PRO A 77 -37.14 -37.21 -0.46
N ARG A 78 -37.96 -37.03 -1.49
CA ARG A 78 -38.14 -35.76 -2.19
C ARG A 78 -38.64 -34.72 -1.18
N THR A 79 -37.80 -33.75 -0.86
CA THR A 79 -38.22 -32.56 -0.13
C THR A 79 -39.30 -31.86 -0.97
N PRO A 80 -40.47 -31.52 -0.40
CA PRO A 80 -41.47 -30.74 -1.12
C PRO A 80 -40.88 -29.37 -1.44
N THR A 81 -40.86 -29.04 -2.74
CA THR A 81 -40.62 -27.70 -3.28
C THR A 81 -41.45 -26.66 -2.53
N PRO A 82 -40.88 -25.51 -2.12
CA PRO A 82 -41.67 -24.41 -1.61
C PRO A 82 -42.55 -23.87 -2.75
N THR A 83 -43.85 -24.11 -2.64
CA THR A 83 -44.90 -23.46 -3.44
C THR A 83 -44.83 -21.96 -3.15
N THR A 84 -44.15 -21.20 -4.01
CA THR A 84 -44.30 -19.75 -4.04
C THR A 84 -45.76 -19.40 -4.37
N PRO A 85 -46.45 -18.57 -3.58
CA PRO A 85 -47.76 -18.07 -3.99
C PRO A 85 -47.59 -17.22 -5.25
N ARG A 86 -48.17 -17.73 -6.33
CA ARG A 86 -48.38 -17.04 -7.60
C ARG A 86 -49.25 -15.81 -7.33
N VAL A 87 -48.63 -14.65 -7.10
CA VAL A 87 -49.33 -13.36 -7.13
C VAL A 87 -49.66 -13.08 -8.58
N SER A 88 -50.95 -13.23 -8.89
CA SER A 88 -51.57 -12.83 -10.14
C SER A 88 -51.24 -11.37 -10.44
N SER A 89 -50.45 -11.16 -11.49
CA SER A 89 -50.54 -9.96 -12.31
C SER A 89 -51.77 -10.08 -13.23
N PRO A 90 -52.63 -9.05 -13.27
CA PRO A 90 -53.34 -8.69 -14.48
C PRO A 90 -52.81 -7.37 -15.07
N LEU A 91 -52.58 -7.44 -16.38
CA LEU A 91 -52.24 -6.43 -17.40
C LEU A 91 -53.12 -5.13 -17.36
N PRO A 92 -53.06 -4.21 -18.36
CA PRO A 92 -51.96 -3.40 -18.91
C PRO A 92 -52.32 -1.87 -18.94
N LEU A 93 -51.34 -1.07 -19.41
CA LEU A 93 -51.34 0.36 -19.84
C LEU A 93 -52.67 0.91 -20.47
N PRO A 94 -52.99 2.24 -20.46
CA PRO A 94 -52.13 3.24 -21.13
C PRO A 94 -52.14 4.73 -20.70
N LEU A 95 -51.15 5.43 -21.30
CA LEU A 95 -51.18 6.80 -21.83
C LEU A 95 -50.91 8.03 -20.93
N CYS A 96 -49.89 8.78 -21.40
CA CYS A 96 -49.74 10.24 -21.36
C CYS A 96 -49.42 10.95 -20.04
N THR A 97 -48.12 11.17 -19.79
CA THR A 97 -47.63 12.56 -19.67
C THR A 97 -46.15 12.65 -20.08
N LEU A 98 -45.93 13.17 -21.30
CA LEU A 98 -44.70 13.88 -21.65
C LEU A 98 -44.53 15.06 -20.68
N MET A 99 -43.33 15.24 -20.13
CA MET A 99 -42.69 16.51 -19.72
C MET A 99 -41.27 16.11 -19.25
N ARG A 100 -40.33 15.84 -20.16
CA ARG A 100 -39.43 16.84 -20.78
C ARG A 100 -39.05 17.97 -19.82
N ASN A 101 -38.05 17.72 -18.97
CA ASN A 101 -37.18 18.79 -18.47
C ASN A 101 -35.73 18.34 -18.60
N GLY A 102 -35.13 18.71 -19.73
CA GLY A 102 -33.69 18.69 -19.88
C GLY A 102 -33.10 19.77 -18.98
N ALA A 103 -32.37 19.35 -17.95
CA ALA A 103 -31.50 20.25 -17.22
C ALA A 103 -30.32 20.64 -18.14
N PRO A 104 -30.01 21.93 -18.29
CA PRO A 104 -28.95 22.39 -19.16
C PRO A 104 -27.57 22.01 -18.60
N VAL A 105 -26.74 21.44 -19.46
CA VAL A 105 -25.30 21.30 -19.29
C VAL A 105 -24.68 22.71 -19.30
N PRO A 106 -24.06 23.20 -18.20
CA PRO A 106 -23.27 24.42 -18.28
C PRO A 106 -21.98 24.14 -19.06
N ARG A 107 -21.93 24.66 -20.28
CA ARG A 107 -20.69 24.87 -21.03
C ARG A 107 -19.83 25.91 -20.30
N ALA A 108 -18.54 25.59 -20.23
CA ALA A 108 -17.42 26.39 -19.75
C ALA A 108 -17.58 27.92 -19.84
N ARG A 109 -17.28 28.61 -18.73
CA ARG A 109 -16.79 29.99 -18.77
C ARG A 109 -15.35 30.03 -18.25
N SER A 110 -14.45 30.29 -19.19
CA SER A 110 -13.10 30.77 -18.96
C SER A 110 -13.18 32.07 -18.15
N GLU A 111 -12.73 32.04 -16.90
CA GLU A 111 -12.48 33.26 -16.13
C GLU A 111 -10.97 33.48 -16.03
N ARG A 112 -10.48 34.13 -17.08
CA ARG A 112 -9.27 34.94 -16.99
C ARG A 112 -9.53 36.05 -15.99
N GLY A 113 -8.68 36.15 -14.98
CA GLY A 113 -8.31 37.39 -14.33
C GLY A 113 -9.44 38.23 -13.73
N PHE A 114 -9.66 38.07 -12.43
CA PHE A 114 -9.96 39.22 -11.60
C PHE A 114 -9.21 39.07 -10.29
N MET A 115 -8.11 39.83 -10.15
CA MET A 115 -7.52 40.11 -8.85
C MET A 115 -8.58 40.83 -8.02
N SER A 116 -9.31 40.07 -7.22
CA SER A 116 -10.19 40.64 -6.22
C SER A 116 -9.30 41.14 -5.08
N VAL A 117 -8.97 42.42 -5.16
CA VAL A 117 -8.36 43.20 -4.10
C VAL A 117 -9.35 43.20 -2.92
N PHE A 118 -9.16 42.25 -2.01
CA PHE A 118 -9.84 42.25 -0.72
C PHE A 118 -9.39 43.50 0.04
N ARG A 119 -10.26 44.52 0.07
CA ARG A 119 -10.16 45.68 0.94
C ARG A 119 -10.76 45.32 2.31
N PRO A 120 -9.96 45.13 3.39
CA PRO A 120 -10.52 44.92 4.71
C PRO A 120 -11.15 46.22 5.23
N ARG A 121 -12.38 46.10 5.73
CA ARG A 121 -13.16 47.16 6.37
C ARG A 121 -12.65 47.33 7.81
N ALA A 122 -11.91 48.39 8.08
CA ALA A 122 -11.40 48.71 9.41
C ALA A 122 -12.51 49.32 10.29
N PRO A 123 -12.73 48.85 11.53
CA PRO A 123 -13.45 49.62 12.54
C PRO A 123 -12.49 50.58 13.27
N ARG A 124 -12.87 51.85 13.26
CA ARG A 124 -12.26 52.92 14.05
C ARG A 124 -12.82 52.86 15.46
N THR A 125 -12.02 52.41 16.43
CA THR A 125 -12.25 52.65 17.85
C THR A 125 -10.99 53.27 18.44
N ALA A 126 -11.05 54.59 18.60
CA ALA A 126 -10.10 55.37 19.38
C ALA A 126 -10.65 55.50 20.79
N LEU A 127 -9.89 55.08 21.80
CA LEU A 127 -9.83 55.81 23.06
C LEU A 127 -8.48 55.56 23.76
N LEU A 128 -7.89 56.67 24.18
CA LEU A 128 -6.58 56.86 24.76
C LEU A 128 -6.59 56.47 26.24
N LEU A 129 -5.56 55.74 26.70
CA LEU A 129 -5.01 55.93 28.05
C LEU A 129 -3.48 55.88 27.98
N ALA A 130 -2.90 56.90 28.58
CA ALA A 130 -1.50 57.25 28.57
C ALA A 130 -0.72 56.55 29.70
N GLY A 131 0.57 56.33 29.45
CA GLY A 131 1.62 56.38 30.48
C GLY A 131 1.91 55.08 31.25
N CYS A 132 3.02 54.42 30.90
CA CYS A 132 4.20 54.39 31.77
C CYS A 132 5.39 53.75 31.03
N LEU A 133 6.50 54.48 31.06
CA LEU A 133 7.82 54.10 30.58
C LEU A 133 8.50 53.10 31.54
N LEU A 134 9.46 52.36 30.99
CA LEU A 134 10.56 51.61 31.64
C LEU A 134 10.27 50.15 32.07
N GLY A 135 10.85 49.24 31.28
CA GLY A 135 10.96 47.81 31.61
C GLY A 135 11.69 47.03 30.53
N LEU A 136 12.95 47.38 30.25
CA LEU A 136 13.85 46.57 29.43
C LEU A 136 14.28 45.34 30.25
N GLY A 137 13.41 44.33 30.33
CA GLY A 137 13.69 43.04 30.94
C GLY A 137 14.08 42.03 29.87
N ALA A 138 15.38 41.87 29.62
CA ALA A 138 15.92 40.74 28.85
C ALA A 138 15.75 39.45 29.67
N GLY A 139 14.54 38.92 29.69
CA GLY A 139 14.26 37.58 30.20
C GLY A 139 14.51 36.57 29.09
N ALA A 140 15.75 36.09 28.97
CA ALA A 140 16.03 34.83 28.30
C ALA A 140 15.42 33.70 29.14
N GLY A 141 14.09 33.54 29.07
CA GLY A 141 13.43 32.34 29.55
C GLY A 141 13.83 31.19 28.64
N PRO A 142 14.16 29.99 29.18
CA PRO A 142 14.39 28.84 28.33
C PRO A 142 13.12 28.64 27.49
N ALA A 143 13.29 28.60 26.17
CA ALA A 143 12.25 28.11 25.27
C ALA A 143 12.01 26.66 25.69
N ALA A 144 11.02 26.46 26.58
CA ALA A 144 10.47 25.15 26.81
C ALA A 144 9.94 24.71 25.44
N ALA A 145 10.64 23.75 24.83
CA ALA A 145 10.11 23.04 23.69
C ALA A 145 8.73 22.54 24.12
N VAL A 146 7.69 23.12 23.55
CA VAL A 146 6.36 22.52 23.61
C VAL A 146 6.52 21.24 22.81
N SER A 147 6.82 20.15 23.51
CA SER A 147 6.61 18.81 22.99
C SER A 147 5.12 18.73 22.72
N VAL A 148 4.71 19.00 21.48
CA VAL A 148 3.42 18.52 21.01
C VAL A 148 3.49 17.02 21.23
N PRO A 149 2.66 16.42 22.10
CA PRO A 149 2.57 14.98 22.12
C PRO A 149 2.16 14.59 20.70
N GLY A 150 3.11 14.03 19.93
CA GLY A 150 2.74 13.16 18.83
C GLY A 150 1.79 12.11 19.40
N PRO A 151 0.88 11.55 18.59
CA PRO A 151 -0.05 10.52 19.06
C PRO A 151 0.70 9.54 19.96
N VAL A 152 0.34 9.55 21.25
CA VAL A 152 0.99 8.76 22.30
C VAL A 152 0.45 7.34 22.17
N GLY A 153 0.87 6.70 21.10
CA GLY A 153 0.43 5.38 20.69
C GLY A 153 1.03 5.13 19.32
N GLY A 154 1.97 4.18 19.26
CA GLY A 154 2.33 3.58 17.98
C GLY A 154 1.09 2.96 17.33
N ASP A 155 1.19 2.66 16.05
CA ASP A 155 0.08 2.09 15.29
C ASP A 155 -0.36 0.75 15.91
N ARG A 156 -1.67 0.50 15.95
CA ARG A 156 -2.22 -0.72 16.52
C ARG A 156 -3.32 -1.27 15.62
N LEU A 157 -3.13 -2.49 15.15
CA LEU A 157 -4.07 -3.18 14.29
C LEU A 157 -4.49 -4.51 14.92
N LEU A 158 -5.76 -4.86 14.74
CA LEU A 158 -6.30 -6.18 14.98
C LEU A 158 -6.56 -6.84 13.64
N VAL A 159 -5.93 -7.99 13.40
CA VAL A 159 -6.04 -8.75 12.15
C VAL A 159 -6.78 -10.04 12.46
N GLU A 160 -7.95 -10.23 11.87
CA GLU A 160 -8.75 -11.45 12.00
C GLU A 160 -8.79 -12.16 10.66
N VAL A 161 -8.16 -13.33 10.57
CA VAL A 161 -8.13 -14.15 9.36
C VAL A 161 -9.17 -15.26 9.50
N LYS A 162 -10.12 -15.31 8.58
CA LYS A 162 -11.04 -16.43 8.42
C LYS A 162 -10.53 -17.36 7.34
N GLU A 163 -10.22 -18.58 7.75
CA GLU A 163 -9.75 -19.67 6.90
C GLU A 163 -10.86 -20.30 6.06
N ASP A 164 -10.47 -21.11 5.07
CA ASP A 164 -11.38 -21.77 4.13
C ASP A 164 -12.38 -22.72 4.84
N GLY A 165 -11.97 -23.29 5.98
CA GLY A 165 -12.82 -24.12 6.85
C GLY A 165 -13.69 -23.32 7.84
N GLY A 166 -13.62 -21.99 7.81
CA GLY A 166 -14.40 -21.09 8.66
C GLY A 166 -13.81 -20.78 10.03
N SER A 167 -12.68 -21.40 10.41
CA SER A 167 -11.95 -21.03 11.62
C SER A 167 -11.43 -19.60 11.50
N VAL A 168 -11.51 -18.85 12.60
CA VAL A 168 -11.03 -17.47 12.67
C VAL A 168 -9.87 -17.40 13.65
N THR A 169 -8.74 -16.85 13.19
CA THR A 169 -7.59 -16.54 14.04
C THR A 169 -7.41 -15.04 14.12
N ARG A 170 -7.10 -14.52 15.31
CA ARG A 170 -6.95 -13.10 15.58
C ARG A 170 -5.52 -12.81 16.05
N TYR A 171 -4.96 -11.71 15.57
CA TYR A 171 -3.64 -11.22 15.91
C TYR A 171 -3.69 -9.71 16.22
N GLU A 172 -3.11 -9.29 17.33
CA GLU A 172 -2.74 -7.92 17.60
C GLU A 172 -1.37 -7.63 16.98
N LEU A 173 -1.29 -6.54 16.21
CA LEU A 173 -0.08 -5.97 15.69
C LEU A 173 0.09 -4.57 16.26
N ARG A 174 1.26 -4.29 16.82
CA ARG A 174 1.70 -2.94 17.21
C ARG A 174 2.90 -2.57 16.36
N CYS A 175 2.95 -1.36 15.86
CA CYS A 175 4.09 -0.81 15.14
C CYS A 175 4.57 0.48 15.83
N HIS A 176 5.85 0.82 15.65
CA HIS A 176 6.49 1.98 16.27
C HIS A 176 6.41 2.02 17.82
N PRO A 177 6.93 1.00 18.54
CA PRO A 177 7.77 -0.12 18.08
C PRO A 177 6.99 -1.38 17.68
N ALA A 178 7.60 -2.23 16.85
CA ALA A 178 7.01 -3.48 16.39
C ALA A 178 6.78 -4.49 17.54
N GLY A 179 5.62 -5.15 17.55
CA GLY A 179 5.30 -6.22 18.51
C GLY A 179 3.84 -6.66 18.44
N GLY A 180 3.41 -7.43 19.45
CA GLY A 180 2.10 -8.10 19.46
C GLY A 180 2.26 -9.60 19.28
N ASP A 181 1.17 -10.30 18.99
CA ASP A 181 1.11 -11.75 18.75
C ASP A 181 0.99 -12.12 17.27
N HIS A 182 1.09 -11.12 16.37
CA HIS A 182 1.21 -11.37 14.94
C HIS A 182 2.50 -12.18 14.62
N PRO A 183 2.42 -13.28 13.86
CA PRO A 183 3.54 -14.21 13.65
C PRO A 183 4.78 -13.54 13.03
N ASP A 184 4.55 -12.56 12.15
CA ASP A 184 5.60 -11.83 11.45
C ASP A 184 5.57 -10.32 11.79
N ALA A 185 5.40 -9.96 13.07
CA ALA A 185 5.13 -8.58 13.49
C ALA A 185 6.10 -7.53 12.91
N GLU A 186 7.41 -7.79 12.97
CA GLU A 186 8.42 -6.86 12.41
C GLU A 186 8.28 -6.69 10.89
N ALA A 187 8.13 -7.80 10.16
CA ALA A 187 8.00 -7.77 8.71
C ALA A 187 6.67 -7.17 8.26
N ALA A 188 5.59 -7.39 9.01
CA ALA A 188 4.28 -6.78 8.77
C ALA A 188 4.34 -5.25 8.93
N CYS A 189 4.97 -4.76 10.01
CA CYS A 189 5.18 -3.32 10.21
C CYS A 189 6.03 -2.72 9.09
N ALA A 190 7.19 -3.33 8.79
CA ALA A 190 8.08 -2.84 7.72
C ALA A 190 7.36 -2.78 6.36
N ARG A 191 6.52 -3.78 6.07
CA ARG A 191 5.72 -3.80 4.85
C ARG A 191 4.69 -2.68 4.82
N LEU A 192 3.97 -2.48 5.92
CA LEU A 192 2.97 -1.41 6.02
C LEU A 192 3.61 -0.03 5.87
N ASP A 193 4.80 0.19 6.44
CA ASP A 193 5.56 1.42 6.25
C ASP A 193 5.96 1.62 4.78
N GLU A 194 6.42 0.57 4.11
CA GLU A 194 6.83 0.61 2.69
C GLU A 194 5.66 0.98 1.76
N VAL A 195 4.48 0.41 1.97
CA VAL A 195 3.32 0.64 1.10
C VAL A 195 2.52 1.89 1.48
N THR A 196 2.80 2.49 2.63
CA THR A 196 2.10 3.69 3.09
C THR A 196 2.61 4.92 2.36
N VAL A 197 1.68 5.63 1.74
CA VAL A 197 1.95 6.91 1.08
C VAL A 197 1.16 7.99 1.81
N TRP A 198 1.85 9.02 2.30
CA TRP A 198 1.21 10.13 3.02
C TRP A 198 0.09 10.77 2.21
N GLY A 199 -1.07 10.96 2.86
CA GLY A 199 -2.28 11.49 2.24
C GLY A 199 -3.06 10.51 1.37
N ARG A 200 -2.62 9.24 1.28
CA ARG A 200 -3.36 8.15 0.65
C ARG A 200 -3.75 7.13 1.70
N ASP A 201 -4.86 6.45 1.44
CA ASP A 201 -5.33 5.41 2.34
C ASP A 201 -4.76 4.05 1.94
N THR A 202 -3.81 3.56 2.74
CA THR A 202 -3.20 2.23 2.60
C THR A 202 -4.24 1.11 2.64
N PHE A 203 -5.31 1.28 3.41
CA PHE A 203 -6.38 0.31 3.60
C PHE A 203 -7.61 0.59 2.72
N ALA A 204 -7.52 1.52 1.77
CA ALA A 204 -8.63 1.85 0.88
C ALA A 204 -9.22 0.61 0.20
N PRO A 205 -10.55 0.53 0.03
CA PRO A 205 -11.16 -0.51 -0.79
C PRO A 205 -10.78 -0.34 -2.26
N VAL A 206 -11.01 -1.38 -3.06
CA VAL A 206 -10.93 -1.28 -4.52
C VAL A 206 -11.97 -0.26 -4.99
N ALA A 207 -11.59 0.60 -5.94
CA ALA A 207 -12.51 1.58 -6.50
C ALA A 207 -13.71 0.87 -7.16
N PRO A 208 -14.95 1.36 -6.99
CA PRO A 208 -16.15 0.67 -7.46
C PRO A 208 -16.23 0.53 -8.99
N ASP A 209 -15.51 1.38 -9.72
CA ASP A 209 -15.40 1.40 -11.18
C ASP A 209 -14.11 0.74 -11.71
N ALA A 210 -13.31 0.12 -10.83
CA ALA A 210 -12.10 -0.60 -11.24
C ALA A 210 -12.44 -1.77 -12.16
N ILE A 211 -11.71 -1.89 -13.26
CA ILE A 211 -11.81 -3.04 -14.16
C ILE A 211 -10.95 -4.17 -13.61
N CYS A 212 -11.60 -5.20 -13.06
CA CYS A 212 -10.95 -6.31 -12.39
C CYS A 212 -11.13 -7.62 -13.18
N THR A 213 -10.12 -8.49 -13.13
CA THR A 213 -10.26 -9.84 -13.70
C THR A 213 -11.19 -10.68 -12.83
N MET A 214 -11.91 -11.62 -13.43
CA MET A 214 -12.80 -12.56 -12.70
C MET A 214 -12.05 -13.73 -12.07
N GLN A 215 -10.79 -13.53 -11.69
CA GLN A 215 -9.96 -14.56 -11.06
C GLN A 215 -10.34 -14.69 -9.58
N TYR A 216 -10.78 -15.89 -9.19
CA TYR A 216 -11.09 -16.20 -7.80
C TYR A 216 -9.87 -16.81 -7.11
N GLY A 217 -9.43 -16.19 -6.02
CA GLY A 217 -8.25 -16.61 -5.28
C GLY A 217 -8.53 -17.68 -4.21
N GLY A 218 -9.76 -17.75 -3.70
CA GLY A 218 -10.14 -18.66 -2.62
C GLY A 218 -11.05 -17.99 -1.58
N PRO A 219 -11.65 -18.76 -0.66
CA PRO A 219 -12.65 -18.26 0.28
C PRO A 219 -12.10 -17.53 1.51
N ARG A 220 -10.78 -17.62 1.77
CA ARG A 220 -10.12 -16.88 2.85
C ARG A 220 -10.44 -15.39 2.80
N THR A 221 -10.76 -14.83 3.97
CA THR A 221 -10.99 -13.39 4.18
C THR A 221 -10.18 -12.92 5.38
N ALA A 222 -9.90 -11.62 5.45
CA ALA A 222 -9.26 -11.00 6.60
C ALA A 222 -9.98 -9.70 6.96
N HIS A 223 -10.25 -9.49 8.23
CA HIS A 223 -10.76 -8.23 8.74
C HIS A 223 -9.65 -7.52 9.51
N VAL A 224 -9.38 -6.27 9.16
CA VAL A 224 -8.35 -5.45 9.79
C VAL A 224 -9.02 -4.21 10.37
N SER A 225 -8.82 -4.00 11.67
CA SER A 225 -9.32 -2.82 12.37
C SER A 225 -8.26 -2.19 13.27
N GLY A 226 -8.47 -0.95 13.71
CA GLY A 226 -7.58 -0.24 14.64
C GLY A 226 -7.16 1.12 14.13
N GLU A 227 -5.89 1.48 14.32
CA GLU A 227 -5.31 2.76 13.92
C GLU A 227 -3.97 2.56 13.20
N TRP A 228 -3.83 3.23 12.06
CA TRP A 228 -2.59 3.26 11.27
C TRP A 228 -2.31 4.67 10.78
N ALA A 229 -1.10 5.18 11.04
CA ALA A 229 -0.63 6.51 10.69
C ALA A 229 -1.61 7.63 11.12
N GLY A 230 -2.18 7.50 12.32
CA GLY A 230 -3.15 8.45 12.87
C GLY A 230 -4.56 8.36 12.26
N ARG A 231 -4.87 7.30 11.51
CA ARG A 231 -6.15 7.11 10.84
C ARG A 231 -6.83 5.81 11.31
N PRO A 232 -8.15 5.85 11.58
CA PRO A 232 -8.88 4.64 11.90
C PRO A 232 -8.93 3.71 10.68
N VAL A 233 -8.75 2.42 10.94
CA VAL A 233 -8.87 1.34 9.96
C VAL A 233 -10.03 0.45 10.40
N ASP A 234 -10.89 0.12 9.44
CA ASP A 234 -11.95 -0.88 9.59
C ASP A 234 -12.30 -1.39 8.19
N THR A 235 -11.68 -2.50 7.77
CA THR A 235 -11.90 -3.03 6.42
C THR A 235 -11.76 -4.54 6.38
N THR A 236 -12.52 -5.14 5.47
CA THR A 236 -12.35 -6.55 5.08
C THR A 236 -11.58 -6.66 3.78
N PHE A 237 -10.72 -7.67 3.70
CA PHE A 237 -10.01 -8.12 2.52
C PHE A 237 -10.61 -9.43 2.08
N THR A 238 -10.89 -9.53 0.78
CA THR A 238 -11.35 -10.76 0.14
C THR A 238 -10.38 -11.15 -0.96
N ARG A 239 -10.62 -12.30 -1.57
CA ARG A 239 -9.87 -12.75 -2.76
C ARG A 239 -10.82 -13.10 -3.89
N ALA A 240 -11.90 -12.31 -4.00
CA ALA A 240 -13.03 -12.61 -4.87
C ALA A 240 -12.78 -12.31 -6.37
N ASN A 241 -11.85 -11.41 -6.68
CA ASN A 241 -11.48 -11.00 -8.03
C ASN A 241 -10.00 -10.54 -8.08
N GLY A 242 -9.47 -10.24 -9.26
CA GLY A 242 -8.07 -9.87 -9.44
C GLY A 242 -7.62 -8.60 -8.68
N CYS A 243 -8.50 -7.61 -8.52
CA CYS A 243 -8.16 -6.40 -7.76
C CYS A 243 -8.09 -6.68 -6.25
N GLU A 244 -9.02 -7.48 -5.75
CA GLU A 244 -9.04 -7.90 -4.34
C GLU A 244 -7.84 -8.78 -4.00
N ILE A 245 -7.46 -9.69 -4.90
CA ILE A 245 -6.22 -10.48 -4.77
C ILE A 245 -4.99 -9.55 -4.73
N ALA A 246 -4.87 -8.60 -5.65
CA ALA A 246 -3.74 -7.68 -5.66
C ALA A 246 -3.70 -6.78 -4.40
N ARG A 247 -4.87 -6.41 -3.87
CA ARG A 247 -4.99 -5.65 -2.61
C ARG A 247 -4.55 -6.49 -1.41
N TRP A 248 -4.92 -7.77 -1.37
CA TRP A 248 -4.44 -8.73 -0.37
C TRP A 248 -2.92 -8.90 -0.44
N ASP A 249 -2.41 -9.25 -1.61
CA ASP A 249 -1.00 -9.58 -1.81
C ASP A 249 -0.07 -8.39 -1.53
N ARG A 250 -0.55 -7.15 -1.75
CA ARG A 250 0.20 -5.93 -1.38
C ARG A 250 0.53 -5.89 0.10
N LEU A 251 -0.32 -6.45 0.97
CA LEU A 251 -0.17 -6.38 2.42
C LEU A 251 0.53 -7.60 3.01
N VAL A 252 0.91 -8.61 2.24
CA VAL A 252 1.73 -9.71 2.75
C VAL A 252 3.09 -9.15 3.23
N PRO A 253 3.53 -9.40 4.49
CA PRO A 253 3.09 -10.47 5.38
C PRO A 253 2.13 -10.08 6.52
N LEU A 254 1.52 -8.88 6.53
CA LEU A 254 0.40 -8.58 7.45
C LEU A 254 -0.76 -9.57 7.25
N LEU A 255 -1.01 -9.92 6.00
CA LEU A 255 -1.96 -10.97 5.64
C LEU A 255 -1.20 -12.24 5.27
N PRO A 256 -1.76 -13.43 5.52
CA PRO A 256 -1.13 -14.69 5.15
C PRO A 256 -0.85 -14.77 3.64
N ALA A 257 0.34 -15.24 3.30
CA ALA A 257 0.72 -15.56 1.93
C ALA A 257 -0.08 -16.76 1.38
N GLN A 258 -0.16 -16.85 0.06
CA GLN A 258 -0.76 -18.01 -0.61
C GLN A 258 0.02 -19.29 -0.25
N GLY A 259 -0.63 -20.27 0.37
CA GLY A 259 -0.06 -21.59 0.64
C GLY A 259 0.70 -21.78 1.96
N GLY A 260 0.63 -20.81 2.89
CA GLY A 260 1.17 -20.99 4.25
C GLY A 260 0.13 -21.55 5.21
N ALA A 261 0.09 -22.88 5.39
CA ALA A 261 -0.24 -23.41 6.71
C ALA A 261 0.84 -22.87 7.65
N GLY A 262 0.44 -22.12 8.68
CA GLY A 262 1.36 -21.49 9.60
C GLY A 262 2.44 -22.48 10.02
N THR A 263 3.67 -22.23 9.61
CA THR A 263 4.82 -22.84 10.27
C THR A 263 4.85 -22.21 11.66
N GLY A 264 4.19 -22.88 12.59
CA GLY A 264 4.51 -22.75 14.01
C GLY A 264 5.99 -23.07 14.16
N ALA A 265 6.79 -22.03 14.33
CA ALA A 265 8.14 -22.18 14.80
C ALA A 265 8.07 -22.51 16.30
N ALA A 266 8.73 -23.62 16.62
CA ALA A 266 8.83 -24.26 17.93
C ALA A 266 9.64 -23.44 18.95
#